data_AF-A0A6V7X0H9-F1
#
_entry.id   AF-A0A6V7X0H9-F1
#
_cell.length_a   1.000
_cell.length_b   1.000
_cell.length_c   1.000
_cell.angle_alpha   90.00
_cell.angle_beta   90.00
_cell.angle_gamma   90.00
#
_symmetry.space_group_name_H-M   'P 1'
#
loop_
_entity.id
_entity.type
_entity.pdbx_description
1 polymer ?
#
loop_
_entity_poly.entity_id
_entity_poly.type
_entity_poly.pdbx_seq_one_letter_code
_entity_poly.pdbx_strand_id
1 'polypeptide(L)'
;MLLLAIKNLLNLIINVTTTTKTNKTINSSSLNSSIYQQQNNIESIEQTFLKILSDLDLNEECQAELISQPLEWKWKVIISGNERQKQKENIKEGGGDYYAKYLEKLLLNIEEEEEKDFVIENNLVIKKLEGLAATLRTESFSWLEQFLGAGGLEMLQRLLNKCNSRGSSAELIALPLLCSIRALLNSTIGRHWVQESAEALKSVAWALDLQSVRCKVISLEILSGLCFCAEFGHRAVLKALTQVKLLRGERTRFQRLIDDLFKEHGNTPRDTARVRLALMSLINALLKGGAAEHSLEYRIHLRHEFLMLGIVQVLEQIRSAAPEGSGSALDDHIDLFEMMRQEDEQEMQSTTTFDSGSASPIDFEILQ
;
A
#
# COMPACT_ATOMS: atom_id res chain seq x y z
N MET A 1 -16.14 -2.64 5.38
CA MET A 1 -15.60 -3.06 4.06
C MET A 1 -14.80 -4.37 4.12
N LEU A 2 -14.03 -4.66 5.18
CA LEU A 2 -13.31 -5.94 5.35
C LEU A 2 -14.25 -7.17 5.38
N LEU A 3 -15.37 -7.09 6.09
CA LEU A 3 -16.42 -8.13 6.09
C LEU A 3 -17.08 -8.35 4.72
N LEU A 4 -17.16 -7.31 3.88
CA LEU A 4 -17.66 -7.41 2.52
C LEU A 4 -16.60 -8.00 1.59
N ALA A 5 -15.32 -7.71 1.83
CA ALA A 5 -14.19 -8.33 1.13
C ALA A 5 -14.04 -9.81 1.50
N ILE A 6 -14.20 -10.17 2.77
CA ILE A 6 -14.22 -11.56 3.27
C ILE A 6 -15.47 -12.30 2.77
N LYS A 7 -16.66 -11.68 2.79
CA LYS A 7 -17.86 -12.24 2.13
C LYS A 7 -17.67 -12.38 0.62
N ASN A 8 -16.99 -11.45 -0.05
CA ASN A 8 -16.72 -11.53 -1.48
C ASN A 8 -15.64 -12.57 -1.80
N LEU A 9 -14.63 -12.76 -0.94
CA LEU A 9 -13.63 -13.82 -1.06
C LEU A 9 -14.26 -15.19 -0.81
N LEU A 10 -15.12 -15.30 0.21
CA LEU A 10 -15.93 -16.50 0.50
C LEU A 10 -16.97 -16.77 -0.60
N ASN A 11 -17.61 -15.75 -1.15
CA ASN A 11 -18.50 -15.88 -2.31
C ASN A 11 -17.74 -16.21 -3.59
N LEU A 12 -16.48 -15.79 -3.75
CA LEU A 12 -15.61 -16.24 -4.84
C LEU A 12 -15.23 -17.72 -4.66
N ILE A 13 -14.92 -18.13 -3.42
CA ILE A 13 -14.63 -19.53 -3.05
C ILE A 13 -15.87 -20.40 -3.30
N ILE A 14 -17.08 -19.89 -3.05
CA ILE A 14 -18.35 -20.59 -3.29
C ILE A 14 -18.73 -20.57 -4.78
N ASN A 15 -18.60 -19.45 -5.51
CA ASN A 15 -19.08 -19.33 -6.89
C ASN A 15 -18.20 -20.06 -7.92
N VAL A 16 -16.90 -20.25 -7.68
CA VAL A 16 -16.04 -21.08 -8.55
C VAL A 16 -16.50 -22.55 -8.58
N THR A 17 -17.24 -23.02 -7.57
CA THR A 17 -17.86 -24.36 -7.57
C THR A 17 -19.14 -24.46 -8.42
N THR A 18 -19.73 -23.33 -8.82
CA THR A 18 -20.96 -23.33 -9.64
C THR A 18 -20.67 -23.28 -11.13
N THR A 19 -19.55 -22.68 -11.55
CA THR A 19 -19.15 -22.59 -12.97
C THR A 19 -18.42 -23.82 -13.50
N THR A 20 -18.08 -24.80 -12.65
CA THR A 20 -17.50 -26.10 -13.04
C THR A 20 -18.51 -27.25 -13.03
N LYS A 21 -19.82 -26.98 -12.90
CA LYS A 21 -20.87 -28.00 -13.10
C LYS A 21 -21.18 -28.20 -14.58
N THR A 22 -20.30 -28.90 -15.28
CA THR A 22 -20.75 -29.91 -16.24
C THR A 22 -20.70 -31.27 -15.53
N ASN A 23 -21.89 -31.77 -15.21
CA ASN A 23 -22.22 -33.16 -14.90
C ASN A 23 -21.46 -33.84 -13.76
N LYS A 24 -21.90 -33.57 -12.53
CA LYS A 24 -22.28 -34.60 -11.56
C LYS A 24 -23.10 -33.97 -10.44
N THR A 25 -24.36 -34.35 -10.36
CA THR A 25 -25.29 -34.02 -9.29
C THR A 25 -24.75 -34.63 -7.99
N ILE A 26 -24.05 -33.84 -7.18
CA ILE A 26 -23.67 -34.25 -5.82
C ILE A 26 -24.94 -34.10 -4.97
N ASN A 27 -25.58 -35.22 -4.68
CA ASN A 27 -26.73 -35.32 -3.80
C ASN A 27 -26.37 -34.78 -2.40
N SER A 28 -27.12 -33.79 -1.94
CA SER A 28 -27.01 -33.19 -0.60
C SER A 28 -27.31 -34.17 0.55
N SER A 29 -27.89 -35.34 0.25
CA SER A 29 -28.22 -36.37 1.24
C SER A 29 -27.07 -37.35 1.54
N SER A 30 -26.02 -37.43 0.71
CA SER A 30 -24.89 -38.35 0.93
C SER A 30 -23.71 -37.74 1.70
N LEU A 31 -23.74 -36.43 1.95
CA LEU A 31 -22.75 -35.76 2.83
C LEU A 31 -23.11 -35.96 4.31
N ASN A 32 -24.40 -36.05 4.64
CA ASN A 32 -24.85 -36.15 6.03
C ASN A 32 -24.59 -37.53 6.66
N SER A 33 -24.46 -38.60 5.87
CA SER A 33 -24.23 -39.95 6.39
C SER A 33 -22.76 -40.29 6.65
N SER A 34 -21.82 -39.57 6.02
CA SER A 34 -20.39 -39.89 6.10
C SER A 34 -19.64 -39.12 7.21
N ILE A 35 -20.25 -38.05 7.74
CA ILE A 35 -19.69 -37.25 8.84
C ILE A 35 -19.76 -38.00 10.17
N TYR A 36 -20.75 -38.89 10.35
CA TYR A 36 -20.97 -39.60 11.60
C TYR A 36 -20.12 -40.87 11.81
N GLN A 37 -19.23 -41.24 10.86
CA GLN A 37 -18.36 -42.42 11.01
C GLN A 37 -16.91 -42.12 11.39
N GLN A 38 -16.55 -40.86 11.63
CA GLN A 38 -15.21 -40.50 12.14
C GLN A 38 -15.29 -39.82 13.50
N GLN A 39 -15.62 -40.60 14.53
CA GLN A 39 -15.57 -40.19 15.93
C GLN A 39 -14.14 -39.95 16.46
N ASN A 40 -13.12 -40.02 15.58
CA ASN A 40 -11.71 -39.74 15.85
C ASN A 40 -11.16 -38.48 15.14
N ASN A 41 -12.01 -37.60 14.56
CA ASN A 41 -11.49 -36.53 13.70
C ASN A 41 -12.02 -35.13 13.99
N ILE A 42 -12.90 -34.90 14.98
CA ILE A 42 -13.41 -33.54 15.28
C ILE A 42 -12.28 -32.64 15.76
N GLU A 43 -11.47 -33.11 16.71
CA GLU A 43 -10.33 -32.36 17.25
C GLU A 43 -9.25 -32.11 16.19
N SER A 44 -8.98 -33.10 15.34
CA SER A 44 -8.06 -32.98 14.20
C SER A 44 -8.57 -32.02 13.12
N ILE A 45 -9.90 -31.99 12.86
CA ILE A 45 -10.54 -31.01 11.98
C ILE A 45 -10.41 -29.61 12.55
N GLU A 46 -10.69 -29.42 13.84
CA GLU A 46 -10.53 -28.13 14.51
C GLU A 46 -9.06 -27.68 14.52
N GLN A 47 -8.11 -28.55 14.83
CA GLN A 47 -6.67 -28.24 14.78
C GLN A 47 -6.21 -27.87 13.37
N THR A 48 -6.67 -28.60 12.34
CA THR A 48 -6.35 -28.29 10.93
C THR A 48 -6.98 -26.98 10.50
N PHE A 49 -8.21 -26.71 10.92
CA PHE A 49 -8.91 -25.45 10.66
C PHE A 49 -8.22 -24.28 11.33
N LEU A 50 -7.80 -24.41 12.60
CA LEU A 50 -7.04 -23.41 13.32
C LEU A 50 -5.70 -23.10 12.65
N LYS A 51 -5.02 -24.11 12.09
CA LYS A 51 -3.80 -23.91 11.30
C LYS A 51 -4.05 -23.12 10.01
N ILE A 52 -5.17 -23.39 9.32
CA ILE A 52 -5.57 -22.59 8.15
C ILE A 52 -5.94 -21.16 8.58
N LEU A 53 -6.61 -21.00 9.72
CA LEU A 53 -6.95 -19.69 10.26
C LEU A 53 -5.70 -18.89 10.66
N SER A 54 -4.68 -19.52 11.24
CA SER A 54 -3.42 -18.83 11.54
C SER A 54 -2.69 -18.38 10.27
N ASP A 55 -2.88 -19.09 9.17
CA ASP A 55 -2.33 -18.72 7.86
C ASP A 55 -3.13 -17.60 7.16
N LEU A 56 -4.32 -17.28 7.68
CA LEU A 56 -5.18 -16.19 7.21
C LEU A 56 -4.96 -14.98 8.12
N ASP A 57 -4.38 -13.93 7.55
CA ASP A 57 -4.07 -12.67 8.25
C ASP A 57 -5.34 -11.88 8.63
N LEU A 58 -6.06 -12.38 9.63
CA LEU A 58 -7.38 -11.90 10.08
C LEU A 58 -7.28 -11.25 11.46
N ASN A 59 -8.15 -10.26 11.72
CA ASN A 59 -8.28 -9.67 13.05
C ASN A 59 -9.00 -10.63 14.03
N GLU A 60 -8.83 -10.38 15.33
CA GLU A 60 -9.37 -11.22 16.41
C GLU A 60 -10.89 -11.41 16.31
N GLU A 61 -11.63 -10.36 15.93
CA GLU A 61 -13.08 -10.41 15.74
C GLU A 61 -13.49 -11.36 14.60
N CYS A 62 -12.83 -11.30 13.44
CA CYS A 62 -13.12 -12.21 12.33
C CYS A 62 -12.68 -13.63 12.65
N GLN A 63 -11.56 -13.81 13.37
CA GLN A 63 -11.13 -15.12 13.81
C GLN A 63 -12.17 -15.76 14.74
N ALA A 64 -12.68 -15.00 15.73
CA ALA A 64 -13.71 -15.47 16.65
C ALA A 64 -15.00 -15.90 15.91
N GLU A 65 -15.44 -15.09 14.93
CA GLU A 65 -16.63 -15.40 14.11
C GLU A 65 -16.44 -16.62 13.21
N LEU A 66 -15.22 -16.90 12.76
CA LEU A 66 -14.90 -18.09 11.97
C LEU A 66 -14.78 -19.35 12.84
N ILE A 67 -14.25 -19.20 14.05
CA ILE A 67 -14.18 -20.29 15.05
C ILE A 67 -15.58 -20.71 15.50
N SER A 68 -16.56 -19.79 15.55
CA SER A 68 -17.93 -20.08 15.96
C SER A 68 -18.76 -20.85 14.90
N GLN A 69 -18.25 -21.00 13.67
CA GLN A 69 -18.99 -21.66 12.59
C GLN A 69 -19.18 -23.17 12.79
N PRO A 70 -20.22 -23.78 12.20
CA PRO A 70 -20.46 -25.23 12.30
C PRO A 70 -19.32 -26.08 11.69
N LEU A 71 -19.12 -27.29 12.24
CA LEU A 71 -18.07 -28.22 11.81
C LEU A 71 -18.15 -28.58 10.31
N GLU A 72 -19.38 -28.72 9.78
CA GLU A 72 -19.60 -29.00 8.34
C GLU A 72 -19.06 -27.90 7.45
N TRP A 73 -19.15 -26.65 7.90
CA TRP A 73 -18.64 -25.50 7.19
C TRP A 73 -17.11 -25.46 7.26
N LYS A 74 -16.53 -25.68 8.45
CA LYS A 74 -15.08 -25.77 8.65
C LYS A 74 -14.44 -26.87 7.79
N TRP A 75 -15.10 -28.03 7.68
CA TRP A 75 -14.63 -29.13 6.85
C TRP A 75 -14.62 -28.79 5.35
N LYS A 76 -15.65 -28.09 4.85
CA LYS A 76 -15.67 -27.61 3.46
C LYS A 76 -14.52 -26.63 3.18
N VAL A 77 -14.20 -25.77 4.15
CA VAL A 77 -13.05 -24.85 4.03
C VAL A 77 -11.74 -25.63 3.94
N ILE A 78 -11.51 -26.61 4.81
CA ILE A 78 -10.30 -27.46 4.79
C ILE A 78 -10.15 -28.17 3.44
N ILE A 79 -11.22 -28.79 2.93
CA ILE A 79 -11.17 -29.48 1.63
C ILE A 79 -10.79 -28.50 0.52
N SER A 80 -11.43 -27.34 0.45
CA SER A 80 -11.15 -26.33 -0.57
C SER A 80 -9.72 -25.77 -0.49
N GLY A 81 -9.18 -25.62 0.72
CA GLY A 81 -7.79 -25.20 0.96
C GLY A 81 -6.80 -26.27 0.48
N ASN A 82 -7.04 -27.53 0.83
CA ASN A 82 -6.22 -28.66 0.41
C ASN A 82 -6.26 -28.88 -1.11
N GLU A 83 -7.41 -28.67 -1.76
CA GLU A 83 -7.53 -28.73 -3.22
C GLU A 83 -6.70 -27.63 -3.91
N ARG A 84 -6.72 -26.39 -3.38
CA ARG A 84 -5.84 -25.31 -3.84
C ARG A 84 -4.37 -25.63 -3.66
N GLN A 85 -3.97 -26.15 -2.49
CA GLN A 85 -2.58 -26.52 -2.23
C GLN A 85 -2.11 -27.63 -3.19
N LYS A 86 -2.91 -28.69 -3.39
CA LYS A 86 -2.59 -29.77 -4.34
C LYS A 86 -2.48 -29.29 -5.79
N GLN A 87 -3.31 -28.33 -6.21
CA GLN A 87 -3.18 -27.70 -7.53
C GLN A 87 -1.87 -26.91 -7.66
N LYS A 88 -1.38 -26.30 -6.57
CA LYS A 88 -0.11 -25.55 -6.55
C LYS A 88 1.11 -26.47 -6.45
N GLU A 89 1.05 -27.55 -5.69
CA GLU A 89 2.15 -28.54 -5.59
C GLU A 89 2.46 -29.24 -6.92
N ASN A 90 1.48 -29.35 -7.82
CA ASN A 90 1.69 -29.84 -9.18
C ASN A 90 2.47 -28.85 -10.07
N ILE A 91 2.72 -27.62 -9.62
CA ILE A 91 3.48 -26.60 -10.33
C ILE A 91 4.77 -26.32 -9.53
N LYS A 92 5.91 -26.88 -9.98
CA LYS A 92 7.23 -26.58 -9.39
C LYS A 92 7.61 -25.09 -9.45
N GLU A 93 6.93 -24.32 -10.29
CA GLU A 93 7.08 -22.87 -10.48
C GLU A 93 5.91 -22.11 -9.81
N GLY A 94 6.05 -21.73 -8.54
CA GLY A 94 4.98 -20.99 -7.86
C GLY A 94 5.16 -20.66 -6.38
N GLY A 95 6.18 -21.22 -5.72
CA GLY A 95 6.52 -20.88 -4.33
C GLY A 95 7.06 -19.45 -4.18
N GLY A 96 7.04 -18.93 -2.96
CA GLY A 96 7.60 -17.61 -2.66
C GLY A 96 9.10 -17.52 -2.99
N ASP A 97 9.86 -18.58 -2.71
CA ASP A 97 11.29 -18.67 -3.01
C ASP A 97 11.58 -18.70 -4.54
N TYR A 98 10.70 -19.34 -5.32
CA TYR A 98 10.80 -19.35 -6.79
C TYR A 98 10.72 -17.93 -7.35
N TYR A 99 9.75 -17.13 -6.88
CA TYR A 99 9.62 -15.75 -7.35
C TYR A 99 10.79 -14.88 -6.88
N ALA A 100 11.30 -15.06 -5.66
CA ALA A 100 12.49 -14.35 -5.21
C ALA A 100 13.70 -14.63 -6.11
N LYS A 101 13.97 -15.92 -6.42
CA LYS A 101 15.04 -16.33 -7.35
C LYS A 101 14.81 -15.84 -8.78
N TYR A 102 13.56 -15.78 -9.24
CA TYR A 102 13.22 -15.22 -10.55
C TYR A 102 13.56 -13.72 -10.62
N LEU A 103 13.22 -12.95 -9.57
CA LEU A 103 13.57 -11.52 -9.49
C LEU A 103 15.08 -11.30 -9.43
N GLU A 104 15.80 -12.14 -8.68
CA GLU A 104 17.27 -12.11 -8.63
C GLU A 104 17.89 -12.35 -10.01
N LYS A 105 17.44 -13.41 -10.71
CA LYS A 105 17.88 -13.68 -12.09
C LYS A 105 17.56 -12.52 -13.03
N LEU A 106 16.37 -11.94 -12.92
CA LEU A 106 16.00 -10.76 -13.71
C LEU A 106 16.97 -9.63 -13.43
N LEU A 107 17.26 -9.33 -12.17
CA LEU A 107 18.18 -8.28 -11.75
C LEU A 107 19.59 -8.47 -12.32
N LEU A 108 20.13 -9.69 -12.29
CA LEU A 108 21.42 -10.02 -12.89
C LEU A 108 21.42 -9.72 -14.40
N ASN A 109 20.38 -10.14 -15.12
CA ASN A 109 20.25 -9.83 -16.55
C ASN A 109 20.23 -8.31 -16.79
N ILE A 110 19.51 -7.54 -15.96
CA ILE A 110 19.45 -6.07 -16.03
C ILE A 110 20.83 -5.44 -15.78
N GLU A 111 21.66 -6.06 -14.94
CA GLU A 111 22.99 -5.57 -14.57
C GLU A 111 24.06 -5.95 -15.61
N GLU A 112 23.90 -7.07 -16.31
CA GLU A 112 24.81 -7.54 -17.37
C GLU A 112 24.56 -6.88 -18.73
N GLU A 113 23.32 -6.49 -19.05
CA GLU A 113 23.03 -5.75 -20.28
C GLU A 113 23.59 -4.31 -20.20
N GLU A 114 24.59 -4.00 -21.03
CA GLU A 114 25.07 -2.62 -21.23
C GLU A 114 23.88 -1.69 -21.53
N GLU A 115 23.94 -0.46 -21.01
CA GLU A 115 22.85 0.54 -20.86
C GLU A 115 21.95 0.81 -22.09
N LYS A 116 22.24 0.26 -23.28
CA LYS A 116 21.66 0.68 -24.57
C LYS A 116 20.50 -0.17 -25.09
N ASP A 117 20.36 -1.44 -24.70
CA ASP A 117 19.35 -2.33 -25.30
C ASP A 117 18.44 -3.04 -24.29
N PHE A 118 18.16 -2.40 -23.15
CA PHE A 118 17.09 -2.85 -22.25
C PHE A 118 15.71 -2.54 -22.87
N VAL A 119 15.45 -3.05 -24.06
CA VAL A 119 14.13 -3.14 -24.65
C VAL A 119 13.45 -4.32 -23.98
N ILE A 120 13.06 -4.16 -22.70
CA ILE A 120 12.03 -5.02 -22.12
C ILE A 120 10.68 -4.51 -22.62
N GLU A 121 10.47 -4.71 -23.92
CA GLU A 121 9.18 -5.11 -24.46
C GLU A 121 9.01 -6.63 -24.30
N ASN A 122 9.70 -7.24 -23.34
CA ASN A 122 9.49 -8.65 -23.03
C ASN A 122 8.19 -8.78 -22.26
N ASN A 123 7.08 -8.73 -23.00
CA ASN A 123 5.71 -8.90 -22.50
C ASN A 123 5.56 -10.09 -21.54
N LEU A 124 6.42 -11.11 -21.67
CA LEU A 124 6.48 -12.25 -20.76
C LEU A 124 6.97 -11.86 -19.36
N VAL A 125 8.02 -11.03 -19.25
CA VAL A 125 8.54 -10.54 -17.97
C VAL A 125 7.48 -9.69 -17.27
N ILE A 126 6.88 -8.74 -18.00
CA ILE A 126 5.82 -7.87 -17.46
C ILE A 126 4.65 -8.73 -16.95
N LYS A 127 4.16 -9.69 -17.75
CA LYS A 127 3.09 -10.62 -17.32
C LYS A 127 3.47 -11.46 -16.10
N LYS A 128 4.72 -11.91 -15.99
CA LYS A 128 5.19 -12.64 -14.80
C LYS A 128 5.21 -11.75 -13.55
N LEU A 129 5.63 -10.50 -13.67
CA LEU A 129 5.63 -9.53 -12.56
C LEU A 129 4.19 -9.09 -12.18
N GLU A 130 3.30 -8.91 -13.16
CA GLU A 130 1.88 -8.68 -12.89
C GLU A 130 1.23 -9.88 -12.20
N GLY A 131 1.60 -11.10 -12.62
CA GLY A 131 1.23 -12.34 -11.96
C GLY A 131 1.71 -12.38 -10.52
N LEU A 132 2.98 -12.04 -10.25
CA LEU A 132 3.53 -11.92 -8.89
C LEU A 132 2.72 -10.93 -8.05
N ALA A 133 2.43 -9.74 -8.57
CA ALA A 133 1.64 -8.73 -7.87
C ALA A 133 0.20 -9.19 -7.55
N ALA A 134 -0.38 -10.06 -8.38
CA ALA A 134 -1.66 -10.70 -8.12
C ALA A 134 -1.53 -11.79 -7.04
N THR A 135 -0.52 -12.65 -7.14
CA THR A 135 -0.20 -13.71 -6.19
C THR A 135 0.02 -13.14 -4.79
N LEU A 136 0.89 -12.14 -4.63
CA LEU A 136 1.17 -11.46 -3.36
C LEU A 136 -0.07 -10.91 -2.64
N ARG A 137 -1.13 -10.60 -3.38
CA ARG A 137 -2.37 -10.05 -2.82
C ARG A 137 -3.27 -11.13 -2.22
N THR A 138 -3.14 -12.37 -2.67
CA THR A 138 -4.11 -13.44 -2.39
C THR A 138 -3.51 -14.67 -1.71
N GLU A 139 -2.19 -14.75 -1.63
CA GLU A 139 -1.49 -15.89 -1.01
C GLU A 139 -1.54 -15.87 0.52
N SER A 140 -1.25 -17.03 1.11
CA SER A 140 -1.26 -17.23 2.57
C SER A 140 -0.05 -16.60 3.26
N PHE A 141 -0.14 -16.45 4.59
CA PHE A 141 0.96 -15.99 5.43
C PHE A 141 2.27 -16.76 5.18
N SER A 142 2.23 -18.10 5.16
CA SER A 142 3.44 -18.92 4.96
C SER A 142 4.11 -18.69 3.59
N TRP A 143 3.33 -18.46 2.52
CA TRP A 143 3.90 -18.13 1.22
C TRP A 143 4.63 -16.79 1.26
N LEU A 144 4.02 -15.78 1.91
CA LEU A 144 4.61 -14.46 2.09
C LEU A 144 5.89 -14.52 2.92
N GLU A 145 5.89 -15.30 4.01
CA GLU A 145 7.06 -15.54 4.84
C GLU A 145 8.21 -16.17 4.03
N GLN A 146 7.92 -17.16 3.18
CA GLN A 146 8.91 -17.74 2.28
C GLN A 146 9.47 -16.72 1.27
N PHE A 147 8.59 -15.93 0.64
CA PHE A 147 9.01 -14.91 -0.33
C PHE A 147 9.89 -13.83 0.33
N LEU A 148 9.46 -13.32 1.48
CA LEU A 148 10.17 -12.28 2.23
C LEU A 148 11.49 -12.81 2.81
N GLY A 149 11.47 -14.02 3.40
CA GLY A 149 12.65 -14.69 3.94
C GLY A 149 13.69 -15.06 2.87
N ALA A 150 13.28 -15.24 1.61
CA ALA A 150 14.16 -15.43 0.47
C ALA A 150 14.69 -14.11 -0.15
N GLY A 151 14.47 -12.96 0.51
CA GLY A 151 14.94 -11.66 0.03
C GLY A 151 14.06 -11.03 -1.06
N GLY A 152 12.82 -11.50 -1.25
CA GLY A 152 11.93 -11.03 -2.31
C GLY A 152 11.69 -9.52 -2.29
N LEU A 153 11.54 -8.91 -1.11
CA LEU A 153 11.38 -7.45 -0.98
C LEU A 153 12.63 -6.68 -1.41
N GLU A 154 13.82 -7.17 -1.05
CA GLU A 154 15.10 -6.56 -1.48
C GLU A 154 15.23 -6.61 -3.01
N MET A 155 14.87 -7.75 -3.62
CA MET A 155 14.93 -7.88 -5.08
C MET A 155 13.94 -6.94 -5.78
N LEU A 156 12.71 -6.82 -5.28
CA LEU A 156 11.74 -5.84 -5.78
C LEU A 156 12.30 -4.41 -5.70
N GLN A 157 12.90 -4.06 -4.57
CA GLN A 157 13.51 -2.75 -4.33
C GLN A 157 14.69 -2.47 -5.27
N ARG A 158 15.63 -3.41 -5.42
CA ARG A 158 16.79 -3.25 -6.30
C ARG A 158 16.39 -3.10 -7.77
N LEU A 159 15.44 -3.90 -8.23
CA LEU A 159 14.87 -3.77 -9.58
C LEU A 159 14.19 -2.41 -9.77
N LEU A 160 13.40 -1.96 -8.79
CA LEU A 160 12.75 -0.65 -8.86
C LEU A 160 13.77 0.50 -8.94
N ASN A 161 14.88 0.42 -8.19
CA ASN A 161 15.98 1.40 -8.30
C ASN A 161 16.57 1.45 -9.71
N LYS A 162 16.78 0.28 -10.35
CA LYS A 162 17.24 0.21 -11.73
C LYS A 162 16.24 0.84 -12.70
N CYS A 163 14.94 0.70 -12.45
CA CYS A 163 13.92 1.40 -13.23
C CYS A 163 13.98 2.91 -13.02
N ASN A 164 14.11 3.37 -11.77
CA ASN A 164 14.19 4.79 -11.44
C ASN A 164 15.40 5.48 -12.11
N SER A 165 16.55 4.81 -12.17
CA SER A 165 17.75 5.33 -12.85
C SER A 165 17.61 5.43 -14.37
N ARG A 166 16.82 4.53 -15.00
CA ARG A 166 16.66 4.48 -16.46
C ARG A 166 15.50 5.36 -16.97
N GLY A 167 14.61 5.80 -16.09
CA GLY A 167 13.50 6.70 -16.44
C GLY A 167 12.44 6.03 -17.33
N SER A 168 11.97 6.75 -18.35
CA SER A 168 10.78 6.38 -19.15
C SER A 168 10.85 4.98 -19.79
N SER A 169 12.04 4.48 -20.14
CA SER A 169 12.21 3.18 -20.79
C SER A 169 11.91 1.99 -19.88
N ALA A 170 11.90 2.17 -18.56
CA ALA A 170 11.74 1.09 -17.59
C ALA A 170 10.40 1.16 -16.82
N GLU A 171 9.51 2.09 -17.16
CA GLU A 171 8.26 2.32 -16.44
C GLU A 171 7.28 1.14 -16.50
N LEU A 172 7.28 0.41 -17.61
CA LEU A 172 6.44 -0.78 -17.79
C LEU A 172 6.80 -1.89 -16.80
N ILE A 173 8.06 -1.98 -16.38
CA ILE A 173 8.51 -2.91 -15.34
C ILE A 173 8.31 -2.32 -13.95
N ALA A 174 8.58 -1.03 -13.76
CA ALA A 174 8.39 -0.36 -12.47
C ALA A 174 6.97 -0.53 -11.95
N LEU A 175 5.97 -0.48 -12.84
CA LEU A 175 4.57 -0.55 -12.47
C LEU A 175 4.18 -1.86 -11.74
N PRO A 176 4.41 -3.07 -12.27
CA PRO A 176 4.12 -4.31 -11.54
C PRO A 176 5.00 -4.52 -10.31
N LEU A 177 6.22 -3.97 -10.26
CA LEU A 177 7.05 -3.98 -9.05
C LEU A 177 6.40 -3.14 -7.92
N LEU A 178 5.96 -1.92 -8.23
CA LEU A 178 5.20 -1.08 -7.31
C LEU A 178 3.88 -1.73 -6.89
N CYS A 179 3.17 -2.38 -7.83
CA CYS A 179 1.97 -3.16 -7.51
C CYS A 179 2.26 -4.32 -6.55
N SER A 180 3.42 -4.96 -6.68
CA SER A 180 3.87 -6.05 -5.80
C SER A 180 4.13 -5.54 -4.39
N ILE A 181 4.83 -4.41 -4.25
CA ILE A 181 5.05 -3.76 -2.94
C ILE A 181 3.71 -3.33 -2.33
N ARG A 182 2.81 -2.74 -3.12
CA ARG A 182 1.45 -2.39 -2.65
C ARG A 182 0.66 -3.63 -2.21
N ALA A 183 0.81 -4.75 -2.91
CA ALA A 183 0.12 -5.99 -2.55
C ALA A 183 0.56 -6.52 -1.18
N LEU A 184 1.86 -6.43 -0.85
CA LEU A 184 2.40 -6.81 0.46
C LEU A 184 1.71 -6.05 1.61
N LEU A 185 1.36 -4.78 1.40
CA LEU A 185 0.69 -3.96 2.42
C LEU A 185 -0.72 -4.45 2.80
N ASN A 186 -1.29 -5.39 2.05
CA ASN A 186 -2.57 -6.02 2.44
C ASN A 186 -2.39 -7.05 3.56
N SER A 187 -1.16 -7.48 3.87
CA SER A 187 -0.83 -8.43 4.93
C SER A 187 -0.08 -7.76 6.09
N THR A 188 -0.26 -8.20 7.34
CA THR A 188 0.45 -7.72 8.52
C THR A 188 1.96 -7.92 8.39
N ILE A 189 2.39 -9.13 8.01
CA ILE A 189 3.80 -9.43 7.76
C ILE A 189 4.37 -8.56 6.64
N GLY A 190 3.68 -8.43 5.51
CA GLY A 190 4.14 -7.58 4.42
C GLY A 190 4.22 -6.10 4.81
N ARG A 191 3.24 -5.58 5.56
CA ARG A 191 3.29 -4.21 6.13
C ARG A 191 4.51 -4.02 7.02
N HIS A 192 4.75 -4.95 7.95
CA HIS A 192 5.90 -4.90 8.86
C HIS A 192 7.23 -4.87 8.07
N TRP A 193 7.40 -5.79 7.12
CA TRP A 193 8.63 -5.86 6.31
C TRP A 193 8.87 -4.61 5.45
N VAL A 194 7.81 -4.07 4.83
CA VAL A 194 7.92 -2.84 4.03
C VAL A 194 8.21 -1.62 4.90
N GLN A 195 7.56 -1.52 6.08
CA GLN A 195 7.78 -0.42 7.03
C GLN A 195 9.22 -0.37 7.55
N GLU A 196 9.80 -1.53 7.89
CA GLU A 196 11.17 -1.63 8.43
C GLU A 196 12.24 -1.43 7.34
N SER A 197 11.91 -1.64 6.06
CA SER A 197 12.85 -1.46 4.96
C SER A 197 12.95 -0.01 4.50
N ALA A 198 13.86 0.75 5.13
CA ALA A 198 14.17 2.12 4.73
C ALA A 198 14.54 2.24 3.24
N GLU A 199 15.23 1.23 2.71
CA GLU A 199 15.62 1.19 1.30
C GLU A 199 14.43 0.98 0.37
N ALA A 200 13.47 0.11 0.70
CA ALA A 200 12.24 -0.06 -0.08
C ALA A 200 11.42 1.23 -0.13
N LEU A 201 11.25 1.90 1.00
CA LEU A 201 10.52 3.17 1.07
C LEU A 201 11.22 4.27 0.28
N LYS A 202 12.54 4.36 0.35
CA LYS A 202 13.34 5.28 -0.45
C LYS A 202 13.14 5.02 -1.95
N SER A 203 13.15 3.76 -2.39
CA SER A 203 12.90 3.38 -3.78
C SER A 203 11.49 3.73 -4.27
N VAL A 204 10.47 3.53 -3.42
CA VAL A 204 9.08 3.95 -3.72
C VAL A 204 8.97 5.47 -3.81
N ALA A 205 9.59 6.21 -2.89
CA ALA A 205 9.60 7.67 -2.92
C ALA A 205 10.36 8.23 -4.14
N TRP A 206 11.44 7.56 -4.57
CA TRP A 206 12.18 7.92 -5.79
C TRP A 206 11.37 7.63 -7.06
N ALA A 207 10.51 6.60 -7.04
CA ALA A 207 9.65 6.27 -8.18
C ALA A 207 8.60 7.35 -8.51
N LEU A 208 8.44 8.38 -7.68
CA LEU A 208 7.69 9.60 -8.04
C LEU A 208 8.33 10.38 -9.19
N ASP A 209 9.59 10.10 -9.54
CA ASP A 209 10.29 10.78 -10.65
C ASP A 209 9.97 10.17 -12.01
N LEU A 210 9.37 8.98 -12.02
CA LEU A 210 8.82 8.36 -13.23
C LEU A 210 7.70 9.22 -13.82
N GLN A 211 7.59 9.25 -15.15
CA GLN A 211 6.56 9.99 -15.90
C GLN A 211 5.22 9.26 -15.89
N SER A 212 5.23 7.92 -15.80
CA SER A 212 4.03 7.11 -15.69
C SER A 212 3.13 7.56 -14.55
N VAL A 213 1.95 8.08 -14.91
CA VAL A 213 0.85 8.45 -14.01
C VAL A 213 0.52 7.31 -13.05
N ARG A 214 0.49 6.07 -13.56
CA ARG A 214 0.14 4.89 -12.75
C ARG A 214 1.22 4.61 -11.70
N CYS A 215 2.50 4.75 -12.05
CA CYS A 215 3.59 4.58 -11.11
C CYS A 215 3.53 5.65 -10.01
N LYS A 216 3.38 6.93 -10.38
CA LYS A 216 3.22 8.03 -9.42
C LYS A 216 2.08 7.77 -8.44
N VAL A 217 0.88 7.48 -8.95
CA VAL A 217 -0.31 7.25 -8.11
C VAL A 217 -0.08 6.09 -7.14
N ILE A 218 0.45 4.96 -7.61
CA ILE A 218 0.69 3.81 -6.73
C ILE A 218 1.76 4.12 -5.68
N SER A 219 2.84 4.82 -6.05
CA SER A 219 3.86 5.24 -5.08
C SER A 219 3.26 6.15 -4.00
N LEU A 220 2.41 7.11 -4.39
CA LEU A 220 1.70 8.00 -3.46
C LEU A 220 0.73 7.22 -2.56
N GLU A 221 -0.04 6.27 -3.11
CA GLU A 221 -0.94 5.39 -2.34
C GLU A 221 -0.18 4.57 -1.28
N ILE A 222 0.96 3.97 -1.67
CA ILE A 222 1.83 3.21 -0.76
C ILE A 222 2.30 4.09 0.40
N LEU A 223 2.89 5.25 0.08
CA LEU A 223 3.41 6.17 1.09
C LEU A 223 2.29 6.72 2.00
N SER A 224 1.12 7.02 1.44
CA SER A 224 -0.03 7.54 2.19
C SER A 224 -0.56 6.49 3.17
N GLY A 225 -0.75 5.25 2.71
CA GLY A 225 -1.25 4.16 3.56
C GLY A 225 -0.30 3.84 4.72
N LEU A 226 1.01 3.91 4.48
CA LEU A 226 2.03 3.67 5.51
C LEU A 226 2.06 4.76 6.59
N CYS A 227 1.61 5.98 6.30
CA CYS A 227 1.50 7.03 7.33
C CYS A 227 0.52 6.67 8.46
N PHE A 228 -0.42 5.74 8.19
CA PHE A 228 -1.39 5.25 9.16
C PHE A 228 -1.04 3.87 9.72
N CYS A 229 0.09 3.29 9.33
CA CYS A 229 0.59 2.05 9.94
C CYS A 229 1.23 2.37 11.30
N ALA A 230 0.89 1.55 12.30
CA ALA A 230 1.24 1.80 13.69
C ALA A 230 2.77 1.86 13.95
N GLU A 231 3.11 2.58 15.02
CA GLU A 231 4.44 2.72 15.63
C GLU A 231 5.49 3.53 14.85
N PHE A 232 5.77 3.24 13.58
CA PHE A 232 6.89 3.89 12.88
C PHE A 232 6.66 4.25 11.40
N GLY A 233 5.53 3.85 10.80
CA GLY A 233 5.28 4.03 9.36
C GLY A 233 5.38 5.48 8.89
N HIS A 234 4.71 6.41 9.59
CA HIS A 234 4.78 7.86 9.30
C HIS A 234 6.21 8.41 9.30
N ARG A 235 6.99 8.11 10.35
CA ARG A 235 8.39 8.53 10.47
C ARG A 235 9.24 7.95 9.34
N ALA A 236 9.00 6.69 8.98
CA ALA A 236 9.71 6.00 7.91
C ALA A 236 9.46 6.66 6.54
N VAL A 237 8.20 7.03 6.25
CA VAL A 237 7.83 7.78 5.03
C VAL A 237 8.51 9.14 4.98
N LEU A 238 8.47 9.92 6.06
CA LEU A 238 9.17 11.20 6.13
C LEU A 238 10.68 11.07 5.93
N LYS A 239 11.30 10.03 6.50
CA LYS A 239 12.71 9.73 6.33
C LYS A 239 13.03 9.40 4.87
N ALA A 240 12.21 8.58 4.21
CA ALA A 240 12.37 8.26 2.80
C ALA A 240 12.29 9.50 1.89
N LEU A 241 11.29 10.37 2.09
CA LEU A 241 11.20 11.64 1.36
C LEU A 241 12.42 12.54 1.58
N THR A 242 12.93 12.57 2.81
CA THR A 242 14.14 13.33 3.17
C THR A 242 15.39 12.76 2.50
N GLN A 243 15.51 11.44 2.36
CA GLN A 243 16.64 10.80 1.69
C GLN A 243 16.61 11.01 0.17
N VAL A 244 15.43 10.88 -0.45
CA VAL A 244 15.27 11.08 -1.90
C VAL A 244 15.53 12.54 -2.30
N LYS A 245 15.27 13.50 -1.40
CA LYS A 245 15.67 14.91 -1.57
C LYS A 245 17.12 15.05 -2.07
N LEU A 246 18.06 14.31 -1.46
CA LEU A 246 19.48 14.37 -1.81
C LEU A 246 19.74 13.79 -3.21
N LEU A 247 19.03 12.73 -3.58
CA LEU A 247 19.13 12.11 -4.92
C LEU A 247 18.63 13.06 -6.02
N ARG A 248 17.62 13.88 -5.71
CA ARG A 248 17.06 14.88 -6.64
C ARG A 248 17.86 16.19 -6.69
N GLY A 249 18.78 16.41 -5.75
CA GLY A 249 19.41 17.72 -5.57
C GLY A 249 18.43 18.80 -5.11
N GLU A 250 17.32 18.42 -4.45
CA GLU A 250 16.30 19.35 -3.97
C GLU A 250 16.73 20.04 -2.66
N ARG A 251 16.30 21.28 -2.47
CA ARG A 251 16.60 22.03 -1.24
C ARG A 251 15.79 21.51 -0.05
N THR A 252 14.51 21.22 -0.27
CA THR A 252 13.55 20.76 0.74
C THR A 252 12.91 19.43 0.34
N ARG A 253 12.50 18.62 1.33
CA ARG A 253 12.03 17.24 1.11
C ARG A 253 10.66 17.14 0.43
N PHE A 254 9.90 18.23 0.40
CA PHE A 254 8.55 18.28 -0.17
C PHE A 254 8.49 19.04 -1.50
N GLN A 255 9.62 19.56 -2.02
CA GLN A 255 9.64 20.33 -3.26
C GLN A 255 8.98 19.56 -4.41
N ARG A 256 9.38 18.30 -4.64
CA ARG A 256 8.80 17.49 -5.71
C ARG A 256 7.28 17.33 -5.60
N LEU A 257 6.76 17.20 -4.38
CA LEU A 257 5.33 16.98 -4.16
C LEU A 257 4.52 18.21 -4.59
N ILE A 258 5.00 19.41 -4.27
CA ILE A 258 4.34 20.67 -4.64
C ILE A 258 4.51 20.96 -6.13
N ASP A 259 5.70 20.72 -6.69
CA ASP A 259 5.95 20.85 -8.12
C ASP A 259 5.02 19.94 -8.93
N ASP A 260 4.89 18.68 -8.52
CA ASP A 260 3.99 17.74 -9.19
C ASP A 260 2.52 18.06 -8.90
N LEU A 261 2.16 18.69 -7.78
CA LEU A 261 0.78 19.12 -7.54
C LEU A 261 0.37 20.22 -8.54
N PHE A 262 1.29 21.11 -8.86
CA PHE A 262 1.10 22.20 -9.83
C PHE A 262 1.05 21.70 -11.28
N LYS A 263 1.96 20.80 -11.67
CA LYS A 263 2.10 20.32 -13.05
C LYS A 263 0.87 19.56 -13.58
N GLU A 264 0.72 19.58 -14.90
CA GLU A 264 -0.13 18.64 -15.62
C GLU A 264 0.60 17.29 -15.78
N HIS A 265 -0.16 16.19 -15.69
CA HIS A 265 0.36 14.83 -15.79
C HIS A 265 -0.36 14.03 -16.87
N GLY A 266 0.41 13.14 -17.52
CA GLY A 266 -0.08 12.27 -18.56
C GLY A 266 -0.56 13.04 -19.80
N ASN A 267 -1.47 12.42 -20.55
CA ASN A 267 -1.99 13.00 -21.79
C ASN A 267 -3.41 13.56 -21.63
N THR A 268 -4.00 13.44 -20.45
CA THR A 268 -5.41 13.79 -20.21
C THR A 268 -5.59 14.56 -18.90
N PRO A 269 -6.59 15.47 -18.82
CA PRO A 269 -6.94 16.14 -17.55
C PRO A 269 -7.30 15.15 -16.44
N ARG A 270 -7.84 13.98 -16.80
CA ARG A 270 -8.18 12.91 -15.85
C ARG A 270 -6.94 12.32 -15.18
N ASP A 271 -5.85 12.17 -15.93
CA ASP A 271 -4.58 11.68 -15.37
C ASP A 271 -3.98 12.69 -14.40
N THR A 272 -4.02 13.98 -14.77
CA THR A 272 -3.65 15.08 -13.87
C THR A 272 -4.47 15.05 -12.57
N ALA A 273 -5.80 14.92 -12.67
CA ALA A 273 -6.67 14.85 -11.51
C ALA A 273 -6.35 13.67 -10.59
N ARG A 274 -6.01 12.49 -11.14
CA ARG A 274 -5.62 11.31 -10.34
C ARG A 274 -4.32 11.53 -9.57
N VAL A 275 -3.31 12.13 -10.21
CA VAL A 275 -2.03 12.43 -9.53
C VAL A 275 -2.24 13.47 -8.44
N ARG A 276 -2.97 14.56 -8.72
CA ARG A 276 -3.30 15.60 -7.72
C ARG A 276 -4.07 15.05 -6.53
N LEU A 277 -5.05 14.18 -6.77
CA LEU A 277 -5.79 13.48 -5.71
C LEU A 277 -4.86 12.65 -4.82
N ALA A 278 -3.99 11.84 -5.43
CA ALA A 278 -3.05 11.02 -4.67
C ALA A 278 -2.01 11.86 -3.91
N LEU A 279 -1.56 12.98 -4.48
CA LEU A 279 -0.65 13.93 -3.81
C LEU A 279 -1.31 14.56 -2.59
N MET A 280 -2.53 15.06 -2.74
CA MET A 280 -3.28 15.65 -1.63
C MET A 280 -3.62 14.62 -0.54
N SER A 281 -3.87 13.36 -0.93
CA SER A 281 -4.02 12.26 0.01
C SER A 281 -2.74 12.04 0.83
N LEU A 282 -1.56 12.03 0.20
CA LEU A 282 -0.27 11.91 0.90
C LEU A 282 0.00 13.11 1.80
N ILE A 283 -0.22 14.34 1.34
CA ILE A 283 0.00 15.55 2.14
C ILE A 283 -0.88 15.51 3.40
N ASN A 284 -2.17 15.19 3.24
CA ASN A 284 -3.07 15.05 4.38
C ASN A 284 -2.67 13.89 5.30
N ALA A 285 -2.21 12.77 4.75
CA ALA A 285 -1.71 11.64 5.54
C ALA A 285 -0.46 11.99 6.36
N LEU A 286 0.45 12.81 5.80
CA LEU A 286 1.62 13.31 6.52
C LEU A 286 1.25 14.29 7.64
N LEU A 287 0.18 15.06 7.47
CA LEU A 287 -0.29 16.02 8.47
C LEU A 287 -1.20 15.39 9.54
N LYS A 288 -1.83 14.25 9.25
CA LYS A 288 -2.79 13.60 10.17
C LYS A 288 -2.27 12.30 10.80
N GLY A 289 -1.30 11.63 10.18
CA GLY A 289 -0.80 10.34 10.66
C GLY A 289 0.33 10.44 11.68
N GLY A 290 0.56 9.35 12.41
CA GLY A 290 1.73 9.18 13.29
C GLY A 290 1.91 10.29 14.32
N ALA A 291 3.14 10.81 14.44
CA ALA A 291 3.46 11.85 15.42
C ALA A 291 2.66 13.15 15.23
N ALA A 292 2.22 13.41 13.99
CA ALA A 292 1.41 14.58 13.68
C ALA A 292 0.02 14.49 14.36
N GLU A 293 -0.56 13.30 14.47
CA GLU A 293 -1.87 13.10 15.12
C GLU A 293 -1.89 13.60 16.57
N HIS A 294 -0.77 13.44 17.29
CA HIS A 294 -0.71 13.66 18.73
C HIS A 294 0.09 14.90 19.15
N SER A 295 0.76 15.57 18.21
CA SER A 295 1.59 16.75 18.49
C SER A 295 1.27 17.90 17.54
N LEU A 296 0.61 18.93 18.11
CA LEU A 296 0.31 20.18 17.39
C LEU A 296 1.58 20.85 16.87
N GLU A 297 2.63 20.96 17.69
CA GLU A 297 3.91 21.57 17.27
C GLU A 297 4.50 20.85 16.06
N TYR A 298 4.50 19.52 16.09
CA TYR A 298 4.98 18.70 14.99
C TYR A 298 4.14 18.90 13.71
N ARG A 299 2.80 18.92 13.82
CA ARG A 299 1.90 19.23 12.70
C ARG A 299 2.16 20.61 12.10
N ILE A 300 2.25 21.63 12.95
CA ILE A 300 2.48 23.01 12.55
C ILE A 300 3.82 23.12 11.81
N HIS A 301 4.87 22.46 12.30
CA HIS A 301 6.17 22.42 11.62
C HIS A 301 6.08 21.84 10.20
N LEU A 302 5.46 20.66 10.06
CA LEU A 302 5.26 20.02 8.74
C LEU A 302 4.44 20.90 7.80
N ARG A 303 3.38 21.52 8.31
CA ARG A 303 2.52 22.40 7.50
C ARG A 303 3.28 23.64 7.05
N HIS A 304 4.10 24.24 7.90
CA HIS A 304 4.95 25.35 7.50
C HIS A 304 5.90 24.98 6.37
N GLU A 305 6.46 23.77 6.32
CA GLU A 305 7.26 23.34 5.17
C GLU A 305 6.48 23.37 3.85
N PHE A 306 5.20 22.97 3.86
CA PHE A 306 4.33 23.06 2.66
C PHE A 306 3.93 24.50 2.33
N LEU A 307 3.63 25.32 3.34
CA LEU A 307 3.28 26.74 3.16
C LEU A 307 4.45 27.52 2.55
N MET A 308 5.68 27.27 3.00
CA MET A 308 6.89 27.89 2.46
C MET A 308 7.17 27.51 1.01
N LEU A 309 6.62 26.39 0.54
CA LEU A 309 6.67 25.97 -0.87
C LEU A 309 5.52 26.53 -1.71
N GLY A 310 4.62 27.34 -1.13
CA GLY A 310 3.54 27.99 -1.86
C GLY A 310 2.35 27.08 -2.16
N ILE A 311 2.08 26.08 -1.31
CA ILE A 311 0.95 25.15 -1.54
C ILE A 311 -0.39 25.89 -1.69
N VAL A 312 -0.62 26.97 -0.92
CA VAL A 312 -1.89 27.72 -0.94
C VAL A 312 -2.18 28.25 -2.34
N GLN A 313 -1.20 28.87 -2.98
CA GLN A 313 -1.33 29.42 -4.33
C GLN A 313 -1.59 28.32 -5.37
N VAL A 314 -0.97 27.15 -5.19
CA VAL A 314 -1.21 25.99 -6.06
C VAL A 314 -2.65 25.50 -5.91
N LEU A 315 -3.18 25.41 -4.69
CA LEU A 315 -4.55 24.97 -4.42
C LEU A 315 -5.60 25.95 -4.98
N GLU A 316 -5.37 27.26 -4.82
CA GLU A 316 -6.23 28.30 -5.41
C GLU A 316 -6.31 28.19 -6.94
N GLN A 317 -5.18 27.91 -7.60
CA GLN A 317 -5.14 27.71 -9.05
C GLN A 317 -5.85 26.42 -9.49
N ILE A 318 -5.69 25.33 -8.73
CA ILE A 318 -6.40 24.07 -8.99
C ILE A 318 -7.93 24.29 -8.91
N ARG A 319 -8.40 25.00 -7.88
CA ARG A 319 -9.84 25.34 -7.75
C ARG A 319 -10.31 26.23 -8.89
N SER A 320 -9.53 27.23 -9.26
CA SER A 320 -9.89 28.18 -10.34
C SER A 320 -9.99 27.52 -11.72
N ALA A 321 -9.25 26.42 -11.94
CA ALA A 321 -9.28 25.66 -13.18
C ALA A 321 -10.44 24.65 -13.27
N ALA A 322 -11.11 24.34 -12.16
CA ALA A 322 -12.25 23.45 -12.11
C ALA A 322 -13.56 24.25 -12.14
N PRO A 323 -14.63 23.77 -12.81
CA PRO A 323 -15.94 24.40 -12.71
C PRO A 323 -16.42 24.42 -11.26
N GLU A 324 -16.86 25.58 -10.77
CA GLU A 324 -17.42 25.72 -9.43
C GLU A 324 -18.54 24.68 -9.19
N GLY A 325 -18.48 23.95 -8.08
CA GLY A 325 -19.50 22.97 -7.68
C GLY A 325 -19.34 21.56 -8.29
N SER A 326 -18.18 21.20 -8.85
CA SER A 326 -17.97 19.85 -9.38
C SER A 326 -17.93 18.74 -8.30
N GLY A 327 -17.75 19.10 -7.02
CA GLY A 327 -17.86 18.18 -5.88
C GLY A 327 -16.96 16.96 -6.03
N SER A 328 -15.68 17.18 -6.33
CA SER A 328 -14.74 16.10 -6.61
C SER A 328 -14.04 15.62 -5.34
N ALA A 329 -13.61 14.34 -5.31
CA ALA A 329 -12.80 13.82 -4.21
C ALA A 329 -11.48 14.61 -3.98
N LEU A 330 -11.00 15.34 -5.00
CA LEU A 330 -9.87 16.24 -4.85
C LEU A 330 -10.27 17.45 -4.00
N ASP A 331 -11.43 18.05 -4.27
CA ASP A 331 -11.95 19.18 -3.51
C ASP A 331 -12.12 18.80 -2.02
N ASP A 332 -12.65 17.61 -1.73
CA ASP A 332 -12.76 17.09 -0.36
C ASP A 332 -11.41 17.07 0.38
N HIS A 333 -10.33 16.71 -0.32
CA HIS A 333 -8.99 16.70 0.25
C HIS A 333 -8.38 18.11 0.41
N ILE A 334 -8.75 19.05 -0.45
CA ILE A 334 -8.34 20.46 -0.32
C ILE A 334 -9.08 21.09 0.86
N ASP A 335 -10.39 20.85 0.97
CA ASP A 335 -11.21 21.29 2.10
C ASP A 335 -10.69 20.69 3.42
N LEU A 336 -10.31 19.41 3.43
CA LEU A 336 -9.69 18.77 4.60
C LEU A 336 -8.37 19.48 5.00
N PHE A 337 -7.52 19.82 4.04
CA PHE A 337 -6.26 20.53 4.33
C PHE A 337 -6.52 21.90 4.96
N GLU A 338 -7.49 22.66 4.43
CA GLU A 338 -7.88 23.97 4.94
C GLU A 338 -8.55 23.88 6.32
N MET A 339 -9.45 22.92 6.51
CA MET A 339 -10.10 22.64 7.79
C MET A 339 -9.09 22.32 8.88
N MET A 340 -8.18 21.36 8.63
CA MET A 340 -7.12 21.02 9.59
C MET A 340 -6.20 22.21 9.87
N ARG A 341 -5.99 23.13 8.92
CA ARG A 341 -5.21 24.34 9.19
C ARG A 341 -5.93 25.28 10.17
N GLN A 342 -7.24 25.45 10.01
CA GLN A 342 -8.05 26.28 10.91
C GLN A 342 -8.14 25.68 12.32
N GLU A 343 -8.31 24.36 12.42
CA GLU A 343 -8.30 23.62 13.69
C GLU A 343 -6.97 23.82 14.43
N ASP A 344 -5.84 23.67 13.74
CA ASP A 344 -4.50 23.87 14.33
C ASP A 344 -4.30 25.32 14.82
N GLU A 345 -4.83 26.31 14.10
CA GLU A 345 -4.75 27.72 14.49
C GLU A 345 -5.59 28.00 15.75
N GLN A 346 -6.78 27.42 15.84
CA GLN A 346 -7.64 27.51 17.03
C GLN A 346 -7.00 26.81 18.24
N GLU A 347 -6.42 25.62 18.05
CA GLU A 347 -5.73 24.87 19.10
C GLU A 347 -4.52 25.67 19.63
N MET A 348 -3.75 26.30 18.74
CA MET A 348 -2.61 27.16 19.09
C MET A 348 -3.06 28.43 19.84
N GLN A 349 -4.12 29.10 19.40
CA GLN A 349 -4.68 30.26 20.09
C GLN A 349 -5.19 29.88 21.49
N SER A 350 -5.87 28.74 21.63
CA SER A 350 -6.34 28.27 22.93
C SER A 350 -5.17 28.04 23.89
N THR A 351 -4.09 27.40 23.43
CA THR A 351 -2.91 27.11 24.25
C THR A 351 -2.19 28.38 24.70
N THR A 352 -2.06 29.36 23.81
CA THR A 352 -1.42 30.64 24.13
C THR A 352 -2.25 31.50 25.10
N THR A 353 -3.59 31.45 25.03
CA THR A 353 -4.44 32.19 25.99
C THR A 353 -4.35 31.66 27.43
N PHE A 354 -4.07 30.37 27.63
CA PHE A 354 -3.85 29.80 28.97
C PHE A 354 -2.48 30.18 29.56
N ASP A 355 -1.42 30.27 28.75
CA ASP A 355 -0.07 30.66 29.19
C ASP A 355 0.14 32.19 29.28
N SER A 356 -0.76 32.98 28.70
CA SER A 356 -0.67 34.46 28.73
C SER A 356 -0.99 35.10 30.09
N GLY A 357 -1.34 34.29 31.10
CA GLY A 357 -1.55 34.77 32.47
C GLY A 357 -0.29 35.28 33.20
N SER A 358 0.91 35.09 32.64
CA SER A 358 2.18 35.52 33.25
C SER A 358 3.18 36.21 32.31
N ALA A 359 2.80 36.52 31.07
CA ALA A 359 3.71 37.20 30.15
C ALA A 359 3.51 38.72 30.22
N SER A 360 4.42 39.41 30.89
CA SER A 360 4.54 40.87 30.75
C SER A 360 4.76 41.23 29.28
N PRO A 361 4.15 42.32 28.76
CA PRO A 361 4.40 42.77 27.39
C PRO A 361 5.90 43.03 27.19
N ILE A 362 6.50 42.40 26.18
CA ILE A 362 7.84 42.77 25.73
C ILE A 362 7.69 44.03 24.90
N ASP A 363 8.02 45.16 25.52
CA ASP A 363 8.00 46.47 24.89
C ASP A 363 9.23 46.61 23.99
N PHE A 364 9.06 46.36 22.68
CA PHE A 364 10.14 46.43 21.70
C PHE A 364 10.63 47.87 21.43
N GLU A 365 9.97 48.89 21.99
CA GLU A 365 10.33 50.30 21.78
C GLU A 365 11.43 50.83 22.72
N ILE A 366 11.92 50.04 23.69
CA ILE A 366 12.90 50.51 24.69
C ILE A 366 14.37 50.26 24.27
N LEU A 367 14.63 49.73 23.06
CA LEU A 367 15.99 49.51 22.55
C LEU A 367 16.36 50.45 21.39
N GLN A 368 16.43 51.76 21.68
CA GLN A 368 17.17 52.74 20.88
C GLN A 368 18.33 53.35 21.65
#